data_AF-A0A2A9HKI0-F1
#
_entry.id   AF-A0A2A9HKI0-F1
#
_cell.length_a   1.000
_cell.length_b   1.000
_cell.length_c   1.000
_cell.angle_alpha   90.00
_cell.angle_beta   90.00
_cell.angle_gamma   90.00
#
_symmetry.space_group_name_H-M   'P 1'
#
loop_
_entity.id
_entity.type
_entity.pdbx_description
1 polymer ?
#
loop_
_entity_poly.entity_id
_entity_poly.type
_entity_poly.pdbx_seq_one_letter_code
_entity_poly.pdbx_strand_id
1 'polypeptide(L)'
;MPGLQIDPVTGLKNATYTPSTGAPSNELGQVDFMKLIIAQMRNQNPLEPQKDSDWMAQMAQFEALNQMRAVASGMKALQGLAELTSAAGLIGKTVTGRQVDAIAITRDLVAREKFGRPFAKLTSPERVAVNEDERVVAAAADLPNAGNEVTGVVEKVVMDSSGIPFLYVGGKVLDLFTVSQVQQP
;
A
#
# COMPACT_ATOMS: atom_id res chain seq x y z
N MET A 1 37.05 38.81 31.95
CA MET A 1 37.23 37.39 31.59
C MET A 1 35.92 36.67 31.88
N PRO A 2 35.21 36.13 30.88
CA PRO A 2 33.95 35.42 31.09
C PRO A 2 34.20 33.96 31.46
N GLY A 3 33.60 33.52 32.56
CA GLY A 3 33.62 32.14 33.03
C GLY A 3 32.65 31.26 32.23
N LEU A 4 33.06 30.01 32.01
CA LEU A 4 32.35 28.97 31.27
C LEU A 4 30.93 28.73 31.80
N GLN A 5 29.94 28.84 30.92
CA GLN A 5 28.67 28.12 31.04
C GLN A 5 28.89 26.65 30.62
N ILE A 6 28.48 25.72 31.47
CA ILE A 6 28.42 24.29 31.17
C ILE A 6 26.96 23.90 31.19
N ASP A 7 26.38 23.75 30.00
CA ASP A 7 25.32 22.77 29.71
C ASP A 7 25.33 22.56 28.20
N PRO A 8 25.66 21.33 27.75
CA PRO A 8 24.60 20.58 27.11
C PRO A 8 24.61 19.10 27.48
N VAL A 9 23.45 18.58 27.89
CA VAL A 9 23.09 17.17 27.67
C VAL A 9 23.07 16.96 26.16
N THR A 10 24.22 16.60 25.60
CA THR A 10 24.41 16.18 24.22
C THR A 10 25.55 15.18 24.23
N GLY A 11 25.22 13.88 24.32
CA GLY A 11 26.28 12.89 24.41
C GLY A 11 25.91 11.43 24.59
N LEU A 12 24.71 10.96 24.23
CA LEU A 12 24.52 9.54 23.92
C LEU A 12 23.67 9.38 22.66
N LYS A 13 24.36 9.01 21.59
CA LYS A 13 23.77 8.51 20.35
C LYS A 13 23.11 7.17 20.65
N ASN A 14 21.82 7.17 20.96
CA ASN A 14 21.02 5.96 20.86
C ASN A 14 20.72 5.75 19.37
N ALA A 15 21.54 4.94 18.71
CA ALA A 15 21.24 4.43 17.38
C ALA A 15 20.05 3.48 17.48
N THR A 16 18.84 4.04 17.57
CA THR A 16 17.61 3.30 17.34
C THR A 16 17.57 3.00 15.85
N TYR A 17 17.99 1.79 15.49
CA TYR A 17 17.73 1.16 14.21
C TYR A 17 16.21 1.23 13.98
N THR A 18 15.78 2.20 13.19
CA THR A 18 14.42 2.30 12.67
C THR A 18 14.43 1.44 11.41
N PRO A 19 13.84 0.23 11.41
CA PRO A 19 13.76 -0.55 10.19
C PRO A 19 12.97 0.28 9.17
N SER A 20 13.65 0.60 8.07
CA SER A 20 13.04 1.19 6.89
C SER A 20 11.80 0.38 6.52
N THR A 21 10.64 1.03 6.52
CA THR A 21 9.37 0.52 5.99
C THR A 21 9.35 0.52 4.45
N GLY A 22 10.49 0.19 3.83
CA GLY A 22 10.50 -0.43 2.51
C GLY A 22 10.19 -1.90 2.73
N ALA A 23 9.13 -2.42 2.09
CA ALA A 23 8.85 -3.85 2.10
C ALA A 23 10.18 -4.59 1.84
N PRO A 24 10.70 -5.38 2.80
CA PRO A 24 11.92 -6.11 2.58
C PRO A 24 11.63 -7.05 1.41
N SER A 25 12.53 -7.07 0.43
CA SER A 25 12.64 -8.17 -0.52
C SER A 25 13.01 -9.43 0.28
N ASN A 26 12.02 -10.01 0.95
CA ASN A 26 12.13 -11.16 1.85
C ASN A 26 12.76 -12.37 1.13
N GLU A 27 12.59 -12.42 -0.19
CA GLU A 27 13.18 -13.42 -1.09
C GLU A 27 14.71 -13.36 -1.14
N LEU A 28 15.32 -12.15 -1.06
CA LEU A 28 16.78 -12.00 -1.16
C LEU A 28 17.49 -12.49 0.12
N GLY A 29 16.90 -12.24 1.29
CA GLY A 29 17.42 -12.72 2.57
C GLY A 29 17.30 -14.24 2.76
N GLN A 30 16.26 -14.87 2.19
CA GLN A 30 16.04 -16.30 2.24
C GLN A 30 17.09 -17.07 1.40
N VAL A 31 17.43 -16.58 0.21
CA VAL A 31 18.40 -17.21 -0.70
C VAL A 31 19.81 -17.15 -0.14
N ASP A 32 20.23 -16.02 0.41
CA ASP A 32 21.57 -15.87 0.99
C ASP A 32 21.75 -16.67 2.28
N PHE A 33 20.65 -16.93 2.98
CA PHE A 33 20.62 -17.78 4.14
C PHE A 33 20.59 -19.28 3.79
N MET A 34 19.86 -19.69 2.76
CA MET A 34 19.88 -21.07 2.25
C MET A 34 21.30 -21.47 1.79
N LYS A 35 22.04 -20.52 1.18
CA LYS A 35 23.46 -20.71 0.82
C LYS A 35 24.35 -20.93 2.05
N LEU A 36 24.07 -20.22 3.15
CA LEU A 36 24.80 -20.40 4.41
C LEU A 36 24.55 -21.79 5.02
N ILE A 37 23.31 -22.29 4.94
CA ILE A 37 22.94 -23.64 5.42
C ILE A 37 23.60 -24.72 4.55
N ILE A 38 23.58 -24.59 3.22
CA ILE A 38 24.25 -25.54 2.31
C ILE A 38 25.78 -25.55 2.55
N ALA A 39 26.36 -24.39 2.85
CA ALA A 39 27.77 -24.27 3.20
C ALA A 39 28.10 -24.98 4.54
N GLN A 40 27.20 -24.93 5.53
CA GLN A 40 27.34 -25.65 6.79
C GLN A 40 27.11 -27.17 6.61
N MET A 41 26.12 -27.58 5.81
CA MET A 41 25.84 -29.00 5.50
C MET A 41 27.02 -29.71 4.82
N ARG A 42 27.79 -28.99 3.98
CA ARG A 42 29.02 -29.50 3.36
C ARG A 42 30.18 -29.73 4.34
N ASN A 43 30.08 -29.24 5.57
CA ASN A 43 31.18 -29.23 6.54
C ASN A 43 30.83 -29.87 7.91
N GLN A 44 29.67 -30.52 8.05
CA GLN A 44 29.23 -31.16 9.30
C GLN A 44 29.54 -32.67 9.29
N ASN A 45 30.20 -33.13 10.34
CA ASN A 45 30.48 -34.55 10.61
C ASN A 45 29.16 -35.27 11.01
N PRO A 46 28.84 -36.45 10.44
CA PRO A 46 27.51 -37.11 10.51
C PRO A 46 26.92 -37.49 11.89
N LEU A 47 27.51 -37.12 13.02
CA LEU A 47 27.14 -37.66 14.33
C LEU A 47 26.13 -36.83 15.16
N GLU A 48 25.72 -35.62 14.75
CA GLU A 48 24.68 -34.83 15.46
C GLU A 48 23.73 -34.03 14.54
N PRO A 49 22.85 -34.68 13.75
CA PRO A 49 21.92 -33.99 12.83
C PRO A 49 20.68 -33.36 13.50
N GLN A 50 20.50 -33.47 14.82
CA GLN A 50 19.19 -33.19 15.44
C GLN A 50 18.86 -31.70 15.60
N LYS A 51 19.83 -30.82 15.91
CA LYS A 51 19.55 -29.38 16.11
C LYS A 51 19.21 -28.63 14.81
N ASP A 52 19.78 -29.07 13.69
CA ASP A 52 19.55 -28.43 12.39
C ASP A 52 18.19 -28.81 11.80
N SER A 53 17.68 -30.00 12.14
CA SER A 53 16.37 -30.49 11.69
C SER A 53 15.19 -29.72 12.28
N ASP A 54 15.20 -29.44 13.59
CA ASP A 54 14.09 -28.74 14.26
C ASP A 54 13.95 -27.29 13.79
N TRP A 55 15.07 -26.64 13.48
CA TRP A 55 15.08 -25.27 13.00
C TRP A 55 14.76 -25.19 11.48
N MET A 56 15.19 -26.17 10.67
CA MET A 56 14.69 -26.33 9.29
C MET A 56 13.17 -26.54 9.25
N ALA A 57 12.60 -27.30 10.19
CA ALA A 57 11.16 -27.49 10.29
C ALA A 57 10.42 -26.17 10.60
N GLN A 58 10.99 -25.33 11.49
CA GLN A 58 10.45 -24.01 11.79
C GLN A 58 10.60 -23.04 10.60
N MET A 59 11.70 -23.09 9.85
CA MET A 59 11.88 -22.28 8.65
C MET A 59 10.94 -22.74 7.52
N ALA A 60 10.75 -24.05 7.33
CA ALA A 60 9.78 -24.58 6.38
C ALA A 60 8.35 -24.15 6.75
N GLN A 61 8.02 -24.08 8.04
CA GLN A 61 6.76 -23.54 8.52
C GLN A 61 6.63 -22.03 8.25
N PHE A 62 7.69 -21.25 8.46
CA PHE A 62 7.71 -19.83 8.12
C PHE A 62 7.58 -19.59 6.61
N GLU A 63 8.23 -20.43 5.80
CA GLU A 63 8.16 -20.34 4.35
C GLU A 63 6.78 -20.73 3.82
N ALA A 64 6.17 -21.77 4.37
CA ALA A 64 4.78 -22.12 4.07
C ALA A 64 3.83 -20.96 4.42
N LEU A 65 4.04 -20.28 5.54
CA LEU A 65 3.27 -19.08 5.91
C LEU A 65 3.53 -17.91 4.95
N ASN A 66 4.77 -17.70 4.53
CA ASN A 66 5.13 -16.65 3.58
C ASN A 66 4.53 -16.92 2.19
N GLN A 67 4.61 -18.17 1.72
CA GLN A 67 3.98 -18.62 0.49
C GLN A 67 2.45 -18.50 0.56
N MET A 68 1.83 -18.84 1.70
CA MET A 68 0.39 -18.65 1.92
C MET A 68 0.00 -17.16 1.87
N ARG A 69 0.82 -16.27 2.43
CA ARG A 69 0.62 -14.81 2.31
C ARG A 69 0.74 -14.33 0.87
N ALA A 70 1.70 -14.86 0.11
CA ALA A 70 1.85 -14.54 -1.31
C ALA A 70 0.64 -15.00 -2.13
N VAL A 71 0.13 -16.22 -1.87
CA VAL A 71 -1.11 -16.73 -2.49
C VAL A 71 -2.31 -15.87 -2.11
N ALA A 72 -2.48 -15.53 -0.84
CA ALA A 72 -3.57 -14.66 -0.39
C ALA A 72 -3.52 -13.27 -1.05
N SER A 73 -2.31 -12.71 -1.20
CA SER A 73 -2.08 -11.46 -1.94
C SER A 73 -2.45 -11.59 -3.42
N GLY A 74 -2.07 -12.69 -4.08
CA GLY A 74 -2.42 -12.97 -5.46
C GLY A 74 -3.93 -13.13 -5.67
N MET A 75 -4.62 -13.81 -4.75
CA MET A 75 -6.08 -13.94 -4.77
C MET A 75 -6.77 -12.57 -4.61
N LYS A 76 -6.26 -11.71 -3.74
CA LYS A 76 -6.79 -10.34 -3.57
C LYS A 76 -6.62 -9.51 -4.85
N ALA A 77 -5.46 -9.62 -5.51
CA ALA A 77 -5.21 -8.95 -6.78
C ALA A 77 -6.15 -9.44 -7.90
N LEU A 78 -6.43 -10.75 -7.94
CA LEU A 78 -7.39 -11.34 -8.89
C LEU A 78 -8.82 -10.85 -8.63
N GLN A 79 -9.25 -10.77 -7.38
CA GLN A 79 -10.57 -10.20 -7.02
C GLN A 79 -10.66 -8.74 -7.47
N GLY A 80 -9.64 -7.93 -7.16
CA GLY A 80 -9.59 -6.54 -7.61
C GLY A 80 -9.61 -6.39 -9.14
N LEU A 81 -9.02 -7.32 -9.90
CA LEU A 81 -9.08 -7.30 -11.37
C LEU A 81 -10.49 -7.59 -11.91
N ALA A 82 -11.21 -8.54 -11.30
CA ALA A 82 -12.59 -8.84 -11.66
C ALA A 82 -13.50 -7.63 -11.38
N GLU A 83 -13.31 -6.99 -10.23
CA GLU A 83 -14.03 -5.77 -9.84
C GLU A 83 -13.67 -4.56 -10.71
N LEU A 84 -12.40 -4.44 -11.11
CA LEU A 84 -11.99 -3.40 -12.06
C LEU A 84 -12.69 -3.58 -13.40
N THR A 85 -12.80 -4.82 -13.87
CA THR A 85 -13.45 -5.12 -15.15
C THR A 85 -14.93 -4.75 -15.12
N SER A 86 -15.62 -5.03 -14.01
CA SER A 86 -17.02 -4.63 -13.83
C SER A 86 -17.15 -3.09 -13.74
N ALA A 87 -16.27 -2.43 -12.98
CA ALA A 87 -16.22 -0.98 -12.86
C ALA A 87 -15.90 -0.28 -14.18
N ALA A 88 -14.98 -0.84 -14.99
CA ALA A 88 -14.62 -0.29 -16.29
C ALA A 88 -15.81 -0.30 -17.27
N GLY A 89 -16.71 -1.27 -17.15
CA GLY A 89 -17.97 -1.31 -17.90
C GLY A 89 -19.01 -0.28 -17.47
N LEU A 90 -18.77 0.46 -16.37
CA LEU A 90 -19.59 1.57 -15.91
C LEU A 90 -19.09 2.93 -16.43
N ILE A 91 -17.87 3.00 -16.97
CA ILE A 91 -17.34 4.25 -17.54
C ILE A 91 -18.29 4.75 -18.64
N GLY A 92 -18.67 6.02 -18.56
CA GLY A 92 -19.63 6.66 -19.45
C GLY A 92 -21.12 6.39 -19.13
N LYS A 93 -21.44 5.56 -18.12
CA LYS A 93 -22.81 5.35 -17.65
C LYS A 93 -23.15 6.25 -16.49
N THR A 94 -24.42 6.58 -16.34
CA THR A 94 -24.93 7.30 -15.18
C THR A 94 -25.17 6.32 -14.04
N VAL A 95 -24.50 6.54 -12.91
CA VAL A 95 -24.62 5.72 -11.70
C VAL A 95 -25.09 6.56 -10.53
N THR A 96 -25.83 5.93 -9.62
CA THR A 96 -26.16 6.49 -8.29
C THR A 96 -25.52 5.61 -7.24
N GLY A 97 -24.72 6.20 -6.35
CA GLY A 97 -24.06 5.47 -5.26
C GLY A 97 -23.64 6.39 -4.12
N ARG A 98 -23.10 5.83 -3.04
CA ARG A 98 -22.64 6.61 -1.90
C ARG A 98 -21.23 7.14 -2.12
N GLN A 99 -21.06 8.41 -1.78
CA GLN A 99 -19.77 9.06 -1.77
C GLN A 99 -18.90 8.55 -0.61
N VAL A 100 -17.60 8.47 -0.84
CA VAL A 100 -16.60 8.15 0.19
C VAL A 100 -15.65 9.32 0.43
N ASP A 101 -14.90 9.27 1.54
CA ASP A 101 -13.76 10.17 1.74
C ASP A 101 -12.74 9.94 0.61
N ALA A 102 -12.68 10.93 -0.28
CA ALA A 102 -11.89 10.87 -1.49
C ALA A 102 -10.43 11.32 -1.28
N ILE A 103 -10.07 11.96 -0.15
CA ILE A 103 -8.77 12.66 -0.04
C ILE A 103 -7.60 11.71 -0.32
N ALA A 104 -7.57 10.56 0.35
CA ALA A 104 -6.47 9.61 0.21
C ALA A 104 -6.38 9.03 -1.21
N ILE A 105 -7.54 8.74 -1.80
CA ILE A 105 -7.67 8.18 -3.15
C ILE A 105 -7.22 9.20 -4.20
N THR A 106 -7.68 10.45 -4.07
CA THR A 106 -7.33 11.54 -4.98
C THR A 106 -5.87 11.92 -4.86
N ARG A 107 -5.29 11.93 -3.65
CA ARG A 107 -3.84 12.12 -3.47
C ARG A 107 -3.03 11.05 -4.20
N ASP A 108 -3.40 9.78 -4.05
CA ASP A 108 -2.68 8.69 -4.71
C ASP A 108 -2.82 8.75 -6.24
N LEU A 109 -4.01 9.09 -6.73
CA LEU A 109 -4.27 9.33 -8.15
C LEU A 109 -3.37 10.44 -8.72
N VAL A 110 -3.39 11.61 -8.09
CA VAL A 110 -2.63 12.79 -8.52
C VAL A 110 -1.12 12.51 -8.43
N ALA A 111 -0.68 11.81 -7.38
CA ALA A 111 0.72 11.42 -7.23
C ALA A 111 1.21 10.52 -8.37
N ARG A 112 0.41 9.51 -8.75
CA ARG A 112 0.73 8.62 -9.88
C ARG A 112 0.74 9.36 -11.20
N GLU A 113 -0.19 10.28 -11.40
CA GLU A 113 -0.30 11.08 -12.63
C GLU A 113 0.88 12.04 -12.81
N LYS A 114 1.26 12.77 -11.74
CA LYS A 114 2.34 13.77 -11.81
C LYS A 114 3.74 13.18 -11.69
N PHE A 115 3.92 12.16 -10.84
CA PHE A 115 5.24 11.66 -10.44
C PHE A 115 5.48 10.19 -10.78
N GLY A 116 4.49 9.47 -11.32
CA GLY A 116 4.62 8.06 -11.69
C GLY A 116 4.74 7.09 -10.51
N ARG A 117 4.58 7.56 -9.26
CA ARG A 117 4.69 6.76 -8.03
C ARG A 117 3.59 7.08 -7.03
N PRO A 118 3.22 6.14 -6.13
CA PRO A 118 2.17 6.34 -5.13
C PRO A 118 2.48 7.47 -4.16
N PHE A 119 1.45 8.14 -3.61
CA PHE A 119 1.59 9.27 -2.68
C PHE A 119 2.52 8.96 -1.49
N ALA A 120 2.46 7.72 -0.99
CA ALA A 120 3.28 7.24 0.11
C ALA A 120 4.80 7.17 -0.18
N LYS A 121 5.21 7.22 -1.46
CA LYS A 121 6.61 7.17 -1.90
C LYS A 121 7.15 8.53 -2.38
N LEU A 122 6.37 9.60 -2.24
CA LEU A 122 6.79 10.95 -2.60
C LEU A 122 7.65 11.58 -1.50
N THR A 123 8.56 12.46 -1.91
CA THR A 123 9.30 13.35 -1.03
C THR A 123 8.38 14.45 -0.46
N SER A 124 8.78 15.10 0.64
CA SER A 124 7.97 16.17 1.24
C SER A 124 7.57 17.28 0.27
N PRO A 125 8.47 17.82 -0.58
CA PRO A 125 8.08 18.84 -1.57
C PRO A 125 7.05 18.34 -2.59
N GLU A 126 7.20 17.11 -3.08
CA GLU A 126 6.24 16.54 -4.04
C GLU A 126 4.87 16.28 -3.38
N ARG A 127 4.85 15.87 -2.10
CA ARG A 127 3.60 15.71 -1.34
C ARG A 127 2.86 17.03 -1.17
N VAL A 128 3.58 18.14 -0.98
CA VAL A 128 2.98 19.49 -0.95
C VAL A 128 2.36 19.80 -2.31
N ALA A 129 3.08 19.59 -3.41
CA ALA A 129 2.56 19.83 -4.76
C ALA A 129 1.33 18.96 -5.12
N VAL A 130 1.19 17.77 -4.54
CA VAL A 130 -0.03 16.95 -4.64
C VAL A 130 -1.16 17.51 -3.77
N ASN A 131 -0.86 17.95 -2.55
CA ASN A 131 -1.86 18.51 -1.64
C ASN A 131 -2.44 19.85 -2.13
N GLU A 132 -1.66 20.60 -2.91
CA GLU A 132 -2.08 21.87 -3.54
C GLU A 132 -2.85 21.66 -4.86
N ASP A 133 -2.96 20.41 -5.35
CA ASP A 133 -3.73 20.12 -6.56
C ASP A 133 -5.23 20.40 -6.35
N GLU A 134 -5.86 21.09 -7.30
CA GLU A 134 -7.27 21.48 -7.23
C GLU A 134 -8.20 20.28 -6.94
N ARG A 135 -7.88 19.10 -7.47
CA ARG A 135 -8.68 17.89 -7.23
C ARG A 135 -8.60 17.42 -5.78
N VAL A 136 -7.42 17.50 -5.15
CA VAL A 136 -7.23 17.13 -3.75
C VAL A 136 -7.89 18.14 -2.82
N VAL A 137 -7.81 19.43 -3.17
CA VAL A 137 -8.50 20.50 -2.45
C VAL A 137 -10.02 20.33 -2.54
N ALA A 138 -10.55 20.04 -3.73
CA ALA A 138 -11.97 19.77 -3.94
C ALA A 138 -12.44 18.54 -3.15
N ALA A 139 -11.66 17.45 -3.17
CA ALA A 139 -11.95 16.25 -2.36
C ALA A 139 -11.98 16.57 -0.86
N ALA A 140 -11.09 17.43 -0.37
CA ALA A 140 -11.07 17.85 1.03
C ALA A 140 -12.25 18.74 1.40
N ALA A 141 -12.68 19.63 0.51
CA ALA A 141 -13.85 20.48 0.72
C ALA A 141 -15.15 19.69 0.80
N ASP A 142 -15.18 18.51 0.18
CA ASP A 142 -16.36 17.68 0.03
C ASP A 142 -16.50 16.59 1.11
N LEU A 143 -15.56 16.53 2.06
CA LEU A 143 -15.62 15.63 3.22
C LEU A 143 -16.97 15.62 3.95
N PRO A 144 -17.65 16.76 4.17
CA PRO A 144 -18.96 16.77 4.83
C PRO A 144 -20.05 16.00 4.08
N ASN A 145 -19.85 15.73 2.79
CA ASN A 145 -20.79 14.99 1.95
C ASN A 145 -20.51 13.49 1.88
N ALA A 146 -19.43 13.01 2.51
CA ALA A 146 -19.14 11.58 2.59
C ALA A 146 -20.32 10.80 3.21
N GLY A 147 -20.72 9.73 2.55
CA GLY A 147 -21.89 8.91 2.91
C GLY A 147 -23.20 9.32 2.23
N ASN A 148 -23.29 10.53 1.65
CA ASN A 148 -24.46 10.94 0.89
C ASN A 148 -24.53 10.22 -0.47
N GLU A 149 -25.74 10.04 -0.99
CA GLU A 149 -25.93 9.53 -2.35
C GLU A 149 -25.61 10.62 -3.38
N VAL A 150 -24.87 10.22 -4.41
CA VAL A 150 -24.47 11.05 -5.54
C VAL A 150 -24.86 10.33 -6.82
N THR A 151 -25.45 11.07 -7.75
CA THR A 151 -25.77 10.58 -9.10
C THR A 151 -24.91 11.33 -10.11
N GLY A 152 -24.31 10.61 -11.05
CA GLY A 152 -23.63 11.22 -12.18
C GLY A 152 -22.98 10.21 -13.11
N VAL A 153 -22.31 10.72 -14.15
CA VAL A 153 -21.63 9.89 -15.14
C VAL A 153 -20.26 9.47 -14.62
N VAL A 154 -19.93 8.19 -14.74
CA VAL A 154 -18.60 7.68 -14.39
C VAL A 154 -17.57 8.15 -15.42
N GLU A 155 -16.60 8.93 -14.95
CA GLU A 155 -15.52 9.49 -15.78
C GLU A 155 -14.28 8.61 -15.74
N LYS A 156 -13.96 8.02 -14.58
CA LYS A 156 -12.74 7.22 -14.39
C LYS A 156 -12.94 6.17 -13.31
N VAL A 157 -12.19 5.07 -13.41
CA VAL A 157 -12.08 4.06 -12.35
C VAL A 157 -10.67 4.09 -11.77
N VAL A 158 -10.56 4.07 -10.45
CA VAL A 158 -9.28 4.13 -9.74
C VAL A 158 -9.26 3.06 -8.66
N MET A 159 -8.17 2.30 -8.58
CA MET A 159 -7.94 1.40 -7.45
C MET A 159 -7.25 2.14 -6.31
N ASP A 160 -7.66 1.84 -5.08
CA ASP A 160 -6.89 2.20 -3.91
C ASP A 160 -5.66 1.28 -3.72
N SER A 161 -4.87 1.54 -2.68
CA SER A 161 -3.74 0.69 -2.28
C SER A 161 -4.15 -0.71 -1.82
N SER A 162 -5.43 -0.94 -1.54
CA SER A 162 -5.98 -2.22 -1.10
C SER A 162 -6.42 -3.11 -2.26
N GLY A 163 -6.48 -2.57 -3.49
CA GLY A 163 -6.95 -3.26 -4.69
C GLY A 163 -8.46 -3.12 -4.92
N ILE A 164 -9.14 -2.25 -4.16
CA ILE A 164 -10.57 -2.00 -4.27
C ILE A 164 -10.79 -0.87 -5.28
N PRO A 165 -11.61 -1.06 -6.33
CA PRO A 165 -11.91 -0.03 -7.31
C PRO A 165 -12.97 0.96 -6.79
N PHE A 166 -12.75 2.24 -7.10
CA PHE A 166 -13.64 3.36 -6.86
C PHE A 166 -13.99 4.06 -8.17
N LEU A 167 -15.17 4.68 -8.21
CA LEU A 167 -15.68 5.40 -9.37
C LEU A 167 -15.50 6.91 -9.18
N TYR A 168 -14.91 7.58 -10.15
CA TYR A 168 -14.89 9.04 -10.22
C TYR A 168 -16.09 9.54 -11.02
N VAL A 169 -16.89 10.40 -10.40
CA VAL A 169 -18.15 10.93 -10.95
C VAL A 169 -18.23 12.42 -10.67
N GLY A 170 -18.04 13.27 -11.67
CA GLY A 170 -18.18 14.73 -11.54
C GLY A 170 -17.25 15.33 -10.48
N GLY A 171 -16.02 14.83 -10.40
CA GLY A 171 -15.05 15.21 -9.37
C GLY A 171 -15.29 14.60 -7.97
N LYS A 172 -16.32 13.74 -7.82
CA LYS A 172 -16.60 12.98 -6.59
C LYS A 172 -16.06 11.56 -6.71
N VAL A 173 -15.84 10.90 -5.58
CA VAL A 173 -15.47 9.47 -5.54
C VAL A 173 -16.60 8.68 -4.90
N LEU A 174 -17.12 7.69 -5.63
CA LEU A 174 -18.18 6.79 -5.20
C LEU A 174 -17.63 5.38 -4.98
N ASP A 175 -18.19 4.70 -3.99
CA ASP A 175 -17.95 3.28 -3.77
C ASP A 175 -18.74 2.43 -4.76
N LEU A 176 -18.03 1.57 -5.50
CA LEU A 176 -18.61 0.64 -6.47
C LEU A 176 -19.68 -0.25 -5.85
N PHE A 177 -19.51 -0.71 -4.60
CA PHE A 177 -20.42 -1.64 -3.95
C PHE A 177 -21.72 -0.99 -3.45
N THR A 178 -21.76 0.34 -3.46
CA THR A 178 -22.96 1.10 -3.07
C THR A 178 -23.77 1.57 -4.26
N VAL A 179 -23.35 1.25 -5.48
CA VAL A 179 -24.06 1.65 -6.70
C VAL A 179 -25.41 0.92 -6.77
N SER A 180 -26.49 1.68 -6.65
CA SER A 180 -27.87 1.19 -6.57
C SER A 180 -28.61 1.24 -7.90
N GLN A 181 -28.24 2.16 -8.79
CA GLN A 181 -28.82 2.29 -10.13
C GLN A 181 -27.75 2.58 -11.19
N VAL A 182 -27.90 1.94 -12.34
CA VAL A 182 -27.09 2.17 -13.54
C VAL A 182 -28.03 2.47 -14.70
N GLN A 183 -28.07 3.72 -15.13
CA GLN A 183 -28.83 4.13 -16.32
C GLN A 183 -27.94 3.97 -17.55
N GLN A 184 -28.46 3.33 -18.60
CA GLN A 184 -27.79 3.32 -19.91
C GLN A 184 -27.94 4.70 -20.57
N PRO A 185 -26.92 5.17 -21.31
CA PRO A 185 -27.00 6.42 -22.09
C PRO A 185 -28.07 6.35 -23.19
#